data_AF-A0A2S5BCB0-F1
#
_entry.id   AF-A0A2S5BCB0-F1
#
_cell.length_a   1.000
_cell.length_b   1.000
_cell.length_c   1.000
_cell.angle_alpha   90.00
_cell.angle_beta   90.00
_cell.angle_gamma   90.00
#
_symmetry.space_group_name_H-M   'P 1'
#
loop_
_entity.id
_entity.type
_entity.pdbx_description
1 polymer ?
#
loop_
_entity_poly.entity_id
_entity_poly.type
_entity_poly.pdbx_seq_one_letter_code
_entity_poly.pdbx_strand_id
1 'polypeptide(L)'
;MIRVGEKLAGKGDVYASGSSAQRLFEVPFFPQPGEVFCYGYGLDYLSLIVERLSGLPLEQYFQMHIFRPLGITDMSFMSTPKQMLMAYEDPAAPHTPYAIRANDTLSETQHFGSAGLKGSPRSYLKIVRAILRGGELDGQRILKRETVDLMFKEQLTTDEQRQAFQRMAAINFDPSIRKANGNVDPATTHEHGGGLHAESPTGKALGTLSWSGLANTYW
;
A
#
# COMPACT_ATOMS: atom_id res chain seq x y z
N MET A 1 -7.39 2.96 -24.78
CA MET A 1 -6.87 3.42 -23.47
C MET A 1 -6.76 4.95 -23.36
N ILE A 2 -6.12 5.67 -24.30
CA ILE A 2 -5.84 7.12 -24.18
C ILE A 2 -7.06 8.00 -23.79
N ARG A 3 -8.25 7.74 -24.36
CA ARG A 3 -9.46 8.58 -24.20
C ARG A 3 -10.06 8.70 -22.79
N VAL A 4 -9.66 7.89 -21.81
CA VAL A 4 -10.20 8.02 -20.43
C VAL A 4 -9.42 9.08 -19.64
N GLY A 5 -8.10 9.09 -19.75
CA GLY A 5 -7.25 10.10 -19.09
C GLY A 5 -7.54 11.52 -19.58
N GLU A 6 -7.74 11.69 -20.89
CA GLU A 6 -8.06 12.99 -21.50
C GLU A 6 -9.40 13.58 -21.01
N LYS A 7 -10.39 12.72 -20.69
CA LYS A 7 -11.68 13.17 -20.13
C LYS A 7 -11.61 13.57 -18.65
N LEU A 8 -10.59 13.11 -17.91
CA LEU A 8 -10.49 13.34 -16.47
C LEU A 8 -9.81 14.65 -16.08
N ALA A 9 -9.17 15.36 -17.03
CA ALA A 9 -8.83 16.80 -17.00
C ALA A 9 -8.69 17.46 -15.61
N GLY A 10 -7.80 16.94 -14.75
CA GLY A 10 -7.52 17.49 -13.41
C GLY A 10 -8.64 17.35 -12.35
N LYS A 11 -9.76 16.66 -12.65
CA LYS A 11 -10.90 16.47 -11.74
C LYS A 11 -10.96 15.08 -11.07
N GLY A 12 -10.10 14.15 -11.48
CA GLY A 12 -10.19 12.73 -11.10
C GLY A 12 -9.30 12.23 -9.96
N ASP A 13 -8.60 13.11 -9.24
CA ASP A 13 -7.76 12.69 -8.11
C ASP A 13 -8.60 12.59 -6.82
N VAL A 14 -8.69 11.36 -6.30
CA VAL A 14 -9.37 11.03 -5.04
C VAL A 14 -8.63 11.64 -3.85
N TYR A 15 -7.30 11.77 -3.93
CA TYR A 15 -6.43 12.21 -2.86
C TYR A 15 -6.17 13.73 -2.84
N ALA A 16 -6.65 14.46 -3.85
CA ALA A 16 -6.48 15.91 -3.93
C ALA A 16 -7.03 16.63 -2.68
N SER A 17 -6.36 17.68 -2.24
CA SER A 17 -6.83 18.52 -1.13
C SER A 17 -8.24 19.06 -1.40
N GLY A 18 -9.13 18.96 -0.40
CA GLY A 18 -10.55 19.31 -0.55
C GLY A 18 -11.38 18.32 -1.39
N SER A 19 -10.87 17.10 -1.60
CA SER A 19 -11.65 15.97 -2.10
C SER A 19 -12.68 15.51 -1.04
N SER A 20 -13.48 14.52 -1.39
CA SER A 20 -14.36 13.81 -0.47
C SER A 20 -14.26 12.31 -0.70
N ALA A 21 -14.52 11.50 0.33
CA ALA A 21 -14.51 10.05 0.15
C ALA A 21 -15.59 9.57 -0.85
N GLN A 22 -16.62 10.38 -1.08
CA GLN A 22 -17.64 10.13 -2.10
C GLN A 22 -17.05 10.14 -3.54
N ARG A 23 -15.92 10.81 -3.79
CA ARG A 23 -15.25 10.75 -5.11
C ARG A 23 -14.79 9.34 -5.49
N LEU A 24 -14.60 8.43 -4.53
CA LEU A 24 -14.32 7.03 -4.84
C LEU A 24 -15.38 6.46 -5.81
N PHE A 25 -16.66 6.76 -5.57
CA PHE A 25 -17.79 6.32 -6.40
C PHE A 25 -17.91 7.03 -7.76
N GLU A 26 -17.13 8.10 -7.99
CA GLU A 26 -17.07 8.82 -9.27
C GLU A 26 -15.95 8.28 -10.19
N VAL A 27 -15.02 7.49 -9.65
CA VAL A 27 -13.95 6.85 -10.43
C VAL A 27 -14.55 5.73 -11.30
N PRO A 28 -14.35 5.73 -12.63
CA PRO A 28 -14.87 4.69 -13.50
C PRO A 28 -14.19 3.35 -13.19
N PHE A 29 -14.99 2.34 -12.81
CA PHE A 29 -14.50 0.99 -12.55
C PHE A 29 -14.34 0.22 -13.87
N PHE A 30 -13.11 -0.24 -14.15
CA PHE A 30 -12.81 -1.09 -15.30
C PHE A 30 -11.52 -1.88 -14.99
N PRO A 31 -11.49 -3.22 -15.18
CA PRO A 31 -12.50 -4.12 -15.74
C PRO A 31 -13.52 -4.62 -14.68
N GLN A 32 -14.30 -5.69 -14.97
CA GLN A 32 -15.29 -6.20 -14.01
C GLN A 32 -14.61 -6.86 -12.78
N PRO A 33 -15.30 -6.92 -11.62
CA PRO A 33 -14.80 -7.63 -10.46
C PRO A 33 -14.41 -9.07 -10.76
N GLY A 34 -13.15 -9.43 -10.47
CA GLY A 34 -12.63 -10.78 -10.65
C GLY A 34 -12.08 -11.11 -12.04
N GLU A 35 -12.18 -10.23 -13.04
CA GLU A 35 -11.60 -10.51 -14.37
C GLU A 35 -10.08 -10.35 -14.39
N VAL A 36 -9.56 -9.24 -13.85
CA VAL A 36 -8.16 -8.83 -13.98
C VAL A 36 -7.68 -8.17 -12.68
N PHE A 37 -6.39 -8.33 -12.35
CA PHE A 37 -5.78 -7.57 -11.26
C PHE A 37 -5.62 -6.09 -11.65
N CYS A 38 -6.08 -5.18 -10.78
CA CYS A 38 -5.83 -3.75 -10.90
C CYS A 38 -5.38 -3.17 -9.56
N TYR A 39 -4.19 -2.56 -9.53
CA TYR A 39 -3.76 -1.77 -8.39
C TYR A 39 -4.49 -0.42 -8.39
N GLY A 40 -5.09 -0.05 -7.26
CA GLY A 40 -5.94 1.16 -7.16
C GLY A 40 -6.72 1.21 -5.85
N TYR A 41 -7.83 1.96 -5.83
CA TYR A 41 -8.58 2.39 -4.65
C TYR A 41 -9.32 1.29 -3.84
N GLY A 42 -9.02 0.00 -4.06
CA GLY A 42 -9.70 -1.12 -3.39
C GLY A 42 -9.60 -1.05 -1.85
N LEU A 43 -8.45 -0.66 -1.32
CA LEU A 43 -8.23 -0.48 0.12
C LEU A 43 -9.00 0.71 0.72
N ASP A 44 -9.40 1.67 -0.12
CA ASP A 44 -10.14 2.85 0.32
C ASP A 44 -11.64 2.56 0.42
N TYR A 45 -12.16 1.71 -0.47
CA TYR A 45 -13.46 1.07 -0.27
C TYR A 45 -13.50 0.19 0.99
N LEU A 46 -12.43 -0.57 1.30
CA LEU A 46 -12.34 -1.31 2.57
C LEU A 46 -12.35 -0.37 3.78
N SER A 47 -11.76 0.82 3.66
CA SER A 47 -11.76 1.82 4.74
C SER A 47 -13.17 2.31 5.04
N LEU A 48 -13.96 2.61 4.01
CA LEU A 48 -15.39 2.95 4.17
C LEU A 48 -16.19 1.83 4.86
N ILE A 49 -15.86 0.56 4.55
CA ILE A 49 -16.50 -0.60 5.20
C ILE A 49 -16.10 -0.68 6.68
N VAL A 50 -14.82 -0.48 7.02
CA VAL A 50 -14.32 -0.43 8.40
C VAL A 50 -15.02 0.67 9.20
N GLU A 51 -15.09 1.89 8.67
CA GLU A 51 -15.79 3.00 9.33
C GLU A 51 -17.28 2.70 9.51
N ARG A 52 -17.94 2.20 8.47
CA ARG A 52 -19.38 1.94 8.47
C ARG A 52 -19.81 0.82 9.41
N LEU A 53 -18.96 -0.19 9.62
CA LEU A 53 -19.22 -1.33 10.52
C LEU A 53 -18.78 -1.07 11.96
N SER A 54 -17.68 -0.33 12.18
CA SER A 54 -17.20 0.00 13.53
C SER A 54 -17.92 1.19 14.15
N GLY A 55 -18.47 2.10 13.34
CA GLY A 55 -19.00 3.39 13.79
C GLY A 55 -17.91 4.40 14.18
N LEU A 56 -16.63 4.09 13.91
CA LEU A 56 -15.47 4.93 14.21
C LEU A 56 -14.87 5.51 12.91
N PRO A 57 -14.42 6.78 12.90
CA PRO A 57 -13.53 7.28 11.86
C PRO A 57 -12.25 6.44 11.76
N LEU A 58 -11.67 6.32 10.56
CA LEU A 58 -10.57 5.39 10.29
C LEU A 58 -9.33 5.66 11.17
N GLU A 59 -8.97 6.94 11.40
CA GLU A 59 -7.94 7.33 12.37
C GLU A 59 -8.23 6.75 13.76
N GLN A 60 -9.46 6.88 14.27
CA GLN A 60 -9.82 6.37 15.60
C GLN A 60 -9.75 4.83 15.64
N TYR A 61 -10.21 4.16 14.58
CA TYR A 61 -10.11 2.71 14.47
C TYR A 61 -8.64 2.25 14.49
N PHE A 62 -7.76 2.90 13.71
CA PHE A 62 -6.33 2.59 13.64
C PHE A 62 -5.64 2.86 14.98
N GLN A 63 -5.92 4.00 15.63
CA GLN A 63 -5.42 4.32 16.97
C GLN A 63 -5.84 3.28 18.01
N MET A 64 -7.10 2.86 18.01
CA MET A 64 -7.66 1.94 19.01
C MET A 64 -7.26 0.47 18.80
N HIS A 65 -7.29 -0.02 17.56
CA HIS A 65 -7.18 -1.44 17.26
C HIS A 65 -5.81 -1.87 16.73
N ILE A 66 -4.96 -0.92 16.29
CA ILE A 66 -3.63 -1.23 15.72
C ILE A 66 -2.53 -0.53 16.52
N PHE A 67 -2.56 0.80 16.63
CA PHE A 67 -1.42 1.56 17.15
C PHE A 67 -1.28 1.45 18.67
N ARG A 68 -2.35 1.72 19.43
CA ARG A 68 -2.32 1.62 20.90
C ARG A 68 -1.95 0.22 21.40
N PRO A 69 -2.51 -0.90 20.87
CA PRO A 69 -2.08 -2.25 21.24
C PRO A 69 -0.59 -2.51 20.99
N LEU A 70 -0.03 -2.01 19.89
CA LEU A 70 1.41 -2.13 19.59
C LEU A 70 2.29 -1.10 20.34
N GLY A 71 1.70 -0.23 21.17
CA GLY A 71 2.39 0.88 21.84
C GLY A 71 3.01 1.88 20.86
N ILE A 72 2.36 2.11 19.72
CA ILE A 72 2.70 3.14 18.74
C ILE A 72 1.98 4.43 19.16
N THR A 73 2.70 5.55 19.17
CA THR A 73 2.20 6.85 19.66
C THR A 73 2.49 8.02 18.73
N ASP A 74 3.01 7.73 17.53
CA ASP A 74 3.51 8.72 16.57
C ASP A 74 3.13 8.40 15.12
N MET A 75 2.24 7.43 14.91
CA MET A 75 1.56 7.19 13.65
C MET A 75 0.14 7.78 13.71
N SER A 76 -0.26 8.48 12.66
CA SER A 76 -1.58 9.13 12.51
C SER A 76 -1.77 9.57 11.05
N PHE A 77 -3.00 9.79 10.62
CA PHE A 77 -3.27 10.57 9.40
C PHE A 77 -3.01 12.08 9.58
N MET A 78 -2.95 12.57 10.82
CA MET A 78 -2.55 13.94 11.16
C MET A 78 -1.03 14.12 11.05
N SER A 79 -0.59 15.37 10.85
CA SER A 79 0.83 15.75 10.90
C SER A 79 1.46 15.34 12.23
N THR A 80 2.62 14.70 12.14
CA THR A 80 3.40 14.19 13.27
C THR A 80 4.85 14.63 13.13
N PRO A 81 5.49 15.20 14.17
CA PRO A 81 6.88 15.67 14.09
C PRO A 81 7.90 14.54 13.90
N LYS A 82 7.45 13.28 13.92
CA LYS A 82 8.26 12.08 13.67
C LYS A 82 7.96 11.44 12.30
N GLN A 83 7.26 12.14 11.41
CA GLN A 83 7.01 11.68 10.04
C GLN A 83 8.34 11.40 9.32
N MET A 84 8.43 10.24 8.68
CA MET A 84 9.54 9.89 7.82
C MET A 84 9.64 10.87 6.65
N LEU A 85 10.82 11.47 6.46
CA LEU A 85 11.10 12.28 5.27
C LEU A 85 11.35 11.36 4.08
N MET A 86 10.88 11.77 2.90
CA MET A 86 11.07 11.05 1.65
C MET A 86 12.07 11.78 0.74
N ALA A 87 12.75 11.01 -0.10
CA ALA A 87 13.65 11.51 -1.14
C ALA A 87 12.88 11.64 -2.45
N TYR A 88 12.87 12.84 -3.03
CA TYR A 88 12.24 13.14 -4.31
C TYR A 88 13.31 13.44 -5.38
N GLU A 89 13.24 12.74 -6.51
CA GLU A 89 13.99 13.07 -7.72
C GLU A 89 13.29 14.22 -8.47
N ASP A 90 14.07 15.09 -9.12
CA ASP A 90 13.55 16.00 -10.13
C ASP A 90 13.72 15.38 -11.52
N PRO A 91 12.63 14.97 -12.20
CA PRO A 91 12.71 14.39 -13.54
C PRO A 91 13.26 15.35 -14.60
N ALA A 92 13.21 16.66 -14.36
CA ALA A 92 13.79 17.69 -15.24
C ALA A 92 15.29 17.95 -14.97
N ALA A 93 15.79 17.51 -13.81
CA ALA A 93 17.19 17.66 -13.40
C ALA A 93 17.77 16.34 -12.83
N PRO A 94 17.77 15.24 -13.63
CA PRO A 94 18.33 13.96 -13.19
C PRO A 94 19.80 14.12 -12.78
N HIS A 95 20.23 13.31 -11.81
CA HIS A 95 21.56 13.35 -11.18
C HIS A 95 21.83 14.56 -10.25
N THR A 96 20.86 15.43 -9.98
CA THR A 96 20.95 16.36 -8.85
C THR A 96 20.66 15.65 -7.51
N PRO A 97 21.12 16.20 -6.35
CA PRO A 97 20.80 15.62 -5.05
C PRO A 97 19.29 15.59 -4.80
N TYR A 98 18.78 14.46 -4.29
CA TYR A 98 17.36 14.31 -3.97
C TYR A 98 16.87 15.39 -2.99
N ALA A 99 15.71 15.97 -3.28
CA ALA A 99 15.03 16.85 -2.34
C ALA A 99 14.46 16.02 -1.19
N ILE A 100 14.92 16.27 0.04
CA ILE A 100 14.47 15.55 1.24
C ILE A 100 13.41 16.38 1.96
N ARG A 101 12.17 15.90 2.05
CA ARG A 101 11.05 16.59 2.72
C ARG A 101 9.96 15.62 3.18
N ALA A 102 9.04 16.10 4.01
CA ALA A 102 7.85 15.37 4.40
C ALA A 102 6.86 15.23 3.22
N ASN A 103 5.94 14.27 3.34
CA ASN A 103 4.86 14.07 2.38
C ASN A 103 3.58 14.77 2.88
N ASP A 104 3.43 16.03 2.50
CA ASP A 104 2.40 16.94 3.04
C ASP A 104 1.20 17.09 2.09
N THR A 105 1.17 16.30 1.02
CA THR A 105 0.21 16.44 -0.10
C THR A 105 -1.18 15.87 0.17
N LEU A 106 -1.35 15.12 1.26
CA LEU A 106 -2.56 14.36 1.56
C LEU A 106 -3.36 15.02 2.69
N SER A 107 -4.68 15.07 2.49
CA SER A 107 -5.62 15.72 3.41
C SER A 107 -5.63 15.08 4.80
N GLU A 108 -5.65 15.91 5.86
CA GLU A 108 -5.82 15.44 7.23
C GLU A 108 -7.29 15.21 7.60
N THR A 109 -8.23 15.68 6.78
CA THR A 109 -9.68 15.49 6.99
C THR A 109 -10.24 14.25 6.29
N GLN A 110 -9.40 13.52 5.53
CA GLN A 110 -9.80 12.35 4.75
C GLN A 110 -8.79 11.22 4.96
N HIS A 111 -9.25 10.08 5.45
CA HIS A 111 -8.39 8.96 5.81
C HIS A 111 -8.61 7.82 4.84
N PHE A 112 -7.52 7.35 4.24
CA PHE A 112 -7.51 6.39 3.15
C PHE A 112 -6.71 5.16 3.58
N GLY A 113 -7.18 3.96 3.24
CA GLY A 113 -6.49 2.71 3.58
C GLY A 113 -5.24 2.50 2.74
N SER A 114 -5.18 3.11 1.56
CA SER A 114 -4.04 3.08 0.63
C SER A 114 -2.99 4.17 0.88
N ALA A 115 -3.34 5.27 1.55
CA ALA A 115 -2.54 6.50 1.54
C ALA A 115 -2.79 7.41 2.77
N GLY A 116 -1.83 8.30 3.05
CA GLY A 116 -2.02 9.40 4.02
C GLY A 116 -1.54 9.12 5.45
N LEU A 117 -1.23 7.87 5.78
CA LEU A 117 -0.71 7.53 7.10
C LEU A 117 0.75 8.02 7.27
N LYS A 118 0.97 8.89 8.25
CA LYS A 118 2.26 9.52 8.59
C LYS A 118 2.83 8.86 9.85
N GLY A 119 4.16 8.80 9.98
CA GLY A 119 4.83 8.30 11.19
C GLY A 119 6.28 7.90 11.00
N SER A 120 6.87 7.25 12.02
CA SER A 120 8.31 6.96 12.08
C SER A 120 8.68 5.53 11.63
N PRO A 121 9.92 5.30 11.13
CA PRO A 121 10.40 3.96 10.79
C PRO A 121 10.28 2.96 11.96
N ARG A 122 10.52 3.43 13.19
CA ARG A 122 10.47 2.59 14.40
C ARG A 122 9.06 2.06 14.68
N SER A 123 8.03 2.85 14.40
CA SER A 123 6.63 2.44 14.59
C SER A 123 6.12 1.61 13.43
N TYR A 124 6.55 1.89 12.19
CA TYR A 124 6.30 0.99 11.05
C TYR A 124 6.88 -0.42 11.31
N LEU A 125 8.11 -0.51 11.80
CA LEU A 125 8.74 -1.79 12.18
C LEU A 125 8.01 -2.54 13.31
N LYS A 126 7.20 -1.87 14.15
CA LYS A 126 6.33 -2.58 15.11
C LYS A 126 5.19 -3.33 14.41
N ILE A 127 4.58 -2.73 13.38
CA ILE A 127 3.53 -3.37 12.59
C ILE A 127 4.11 -4.59 11.84
N VAL A 128 5.24 -4.41 11.15
CA VAL A 128 5.94 -5.50 10.45
C VAL A 128 6.33 -6.62 11.43
N ARG A 129 6.89 -6.30 12.61
CA ARG A 129 7.19 -7.30 13.66
C ARG A 129 5.96 -8.02 14.20
N ALA A 130 4.79 -7.37 14.24
CA ALA A 130 3.54 -8.03 14.65
C ALA A 130 3.09 -9.04 13.60
N ILE A 131 3.16 -8.69 12.31
CA ILE A 131 2.85 -9.59 11.18
C ILE A 131 3.81 -10.79 11.20
N LEU A 132 5.13 -10.56 11.25
CA LEU A 132 6.15 -11.63 11.31
C LEU A 132 6.02 -12.57 12.53
N ARG A 133 5.32 -12.14 13.58
CA ARG A 133 5.02 -12.95 14.79
C ARG A 133 3.59 -13.52 14.78
N GLY A 134 2.93 -13.58 13.62
CA GLY A 134 1.61 -14.18 13.47
C GLY A 134 0.49 -13.34 14.08
N GLY A 135 0.60 -12.01 13.98
CA GLY A 135 -0.44 -11.05 14.37
C GLY A 135 -0.32 -10.48 15.79
N GLU A 136 0.82 -10.69 16.45
CA GLU A 136 1.04 -10.33 17.85
C GLU A 136 2.41 -9.69 18.08
N LEU A 137 2.48 -8.65 18.92
CA LEU A 137 3.72 -8.08 19.39
C LEU A 137 3.68 -7.92 20.91
N ASP A 138 4.70 -8.45 21.57
CA ASP A 138 4.99 -8.21 22.99
C ASP A 138 3.76 -8.42 23.92
N GLY A 139 2.99 -9.48 23.64
CA GLY A 139 1.79 -9.90 24.37
C GLY A 139 0.48 -9.27 23.90
N GLN A 140 0.51 -8.39 22.90
CA GLN A 140 -0.67 -7.71 22.34
C GLN A 140 -0.97 -8.20 20.93
N ARG A 141 -2.20 -8.67 20.70
CA ARG A 141 -2.62 -9.31 19.45
C ARG A 141 -3.57 -8.41 18.67
N ILE A 142 -3.21 -8.11 17.42
CA ILE A 142 -4.02 -7.31 16.47
C ILE A 142 -4.67 -8.18 15.39
N LEU A 143 -4.10 -9.35 15.08
CA LEU A 143 -4.65 -10.31 14.12
C LEU A 143 -4.58 -11.74 14.68
N LYS A 144 -5.49 -12.61 14.25
CA LYS A 144 -5.35 -14.05 14.48
C LYS A 144 -4.21 -14.59 13.62
N ARG A 145 -3.57 -15.68 14.04
CA ARG A 145 -2.47 -16.27 13.28
C ARG A 145 -2.93 -16.72 11.90
N GLU A 146 -4.10 -17.35 11.84
CA GLU A 146 -4.71 -17.85 10.60
C GLU A 146 -5.10 -16.70 9.66
N THR A 147 -5.33 -15.48 10.18
CA THR A 147 -5.54 -14.29 9.36
C THR A 147 -4.23 -13.76 8.79
N VAL A 148 -3.11 -13.92 9.51
CA VAL A 148 -1.77 -13.63 8.97
C VAL A 148 -1.32 -14.72 7.99
N ASP A 149 -1.68 -15.98 8.20
CA ASP A 149 -1.43 -17.07 7.24
C ASP A 149 -2.36 -17.01 6.00
N LEU A 150 -3.37 -16.10 6.01
CA LEU A 150 -4.15 -15.67 4.85
C LEU A 150 -3.58 -14.41 4.18
N MET A 151 -2.70 -13.69 4.88
CA MET A 151 -1.58 -13.03 4.19
C MET A 151 -0.63 -14.14 3.68
N PHE A 152 0.34 -13.83 2.83
CA PHE A 152 1.25 -14.81 2.20
C PHE A 152 0.60 -15.88 1.29
N LYS A 153 -0.75 -15.93 1.12
CA LYS A 153 -1.44 -16.94 0.29
C LYS A 153 -2.00 -16.35 -1.01
N GLU A 154 -1.54 -16.84 -2.17
CA GLU A 154 -2.02 -16.40 -3.50
C GLU A 154 -3.56 -16.30 -3.59
N GLN A 155 -4.03 -15.14 -4.06
CA GLN A 155 -5.45 -14.86 -4.33
C GLN A 155 -5.78 -14.74 -5.82
N LEU A 156 -4.76 -14.73 -6.70
CA LEU A 156 -4.95 -14.68 -8.15
C LEU A 156 -5.26 -16.09 -8.67
N THR A 157 -6.45 -16.27 -9.24
CA THR A 157 -6.98 -17.58 -9.67
C THR A 157 -6.90 -17.80 -11.17
N THR A 158 -6.63 -16.76 -11.96
CA THR A 158 -6.52 -16.84 -13.43
C THR A 158 -5.19 -16.29 -13.94
N ASP A 159 -4.76 -16.78 -15.11
CA ASP A 159 -3.50 -16.32 -15.70
C ASP A 159 -3.58 -14.87 -16.19
N GLU A 160 -4.75 -14.36 -16.57
CA GLU A 160 -4.92 -12.93 -16.91
C GLU A 160 -4.72 -12.05 -15.67
N GLN A 161 -5.22 -12.45 -14.50
CA GLN A 161 -4.95 -11.74 -13.25
C GLN A 161 -3.45 -11.74 -12.91
N ARG A 162 -2.78 -12.89 -13.02
CA ARG A 162 -1.32 -13.00 -12.79
C ARG A 162 -0.54 -12.13 -13.76
N GLN A 163 -0.81 -12.22 -15.06
CA GLN A 163 -0.16 -11.41 -16.08
C GLN A 163 -0.39 -9.91 -15.86
N ALA A 164 -1.59 -9.50 -15.43
CA ALA A 164 -1.87 -8.11 -15.11
C ALA A 164 -1.08 -7.59 -13.90
N PHE A 165 -0.97 -8.40 -12.84
CA PHE A 165 -0.08 -8.09 -11.73
C PHE A 165 1.39 -8.02 -12.19
N GLN A 166 1.86 -8.99 -12.97
CA GLN A 166 3.24 -9.04 -13.47
C GLN A 166 3.58 -7.83 -14.37
N ARG A 167 2.65 -7.36 -15.21
CA ARG A 167 2.79 -6.12 -15.99
C ARG A 167 2.97 -4.88 -15.11
N MET A 168 2.32 -4.82 -13.94
CA MET A 168 2.54 -3.77 -12.95
C MET A 168 3.88 -3.97 -12.22
N ALA A 169 4.19 -5.21 -11.83
CA ALA A 169 5.37 -5.54 -11.07
C ALA A 169 6.69 -5.27 -11.82
N ALA A 170 6.69 -5.43 -13.14
CA ALA A 170 7.80 -5.11 -14.03
C ALA A 170 8.32 -3.66 -13.89
N ILE A 171 7.50 -2.73 -13.39
CA ILE A 171 7.82 -1.30 -13.33
C ILE A 171 8.37 -0.91 -11.95
N ASN A 172 7.63 -1.20 -10.86
CA ASN A 172 7.85 -0.58 -9.54
C ASN A 172 7.76 -1.53 -8.33
N PHE A 173 7.67 -2.85 -8.53
CA PHE A 173 7.49 -3.79 -7.41
C PHE A 173 8.79 -4.08 -6.65
N ASP A 174 9.92 -4.24 -7.36
CA ASP A 174 11.21 -4.56 -6.72
C ASP A 174 12.43 -4.04 -7.51
N PRO A 175 13.49 -3.51 -6.86
CA PRO A 175 14.71 -3.06 -7.54
C PRO A 175 15.45 -4.17 -8.30
N SER A 176 15.33 -5.43 -7.90
CA SER A 176 15.91 -6.58 -8.62
C SER A 176 15.21 -6.83 -9.95
N ILE A 177 13.88 -6.69 -10.01
CA ILE A 177 13.09 -6.76 -11.26
C ILE A 177 13.48 -5.61 -12.19
N ARG A 178 13.67 -4.39 -11.66
CA ARG A 178 14.17 -3.25 -12.45
C ARG A 178 15.57 -3.51 -13.02
N LYS A 179 16.47 -4.13 -12.23
CA LYS A 179 17.81 -4.56 -12.68
C LYS A 179 17.75 -5.70 -13.71
N ALA A 180 16.71 -6.52 -13.68
CA ALA A 180 16.41 -7.56 -14.67
C ALA A 180 15.67 -7.01 -15.92
N ASN A 181 15.70 -5.69 -16.16
CA ASN A 181 14.99 -5.02 -17.26
C ASN A 181 13.47 -5.26 -17.29
N GLY A 182 12.84 -5.39 -16.12
CA GLY A 182 11.40 -5.64 -16.01
C GLY A 182 10.98 -7.09 -16.23
N ASN A 183 11.93 -8.03 -16.38
CA ASN A 183 11.61 -9.45 -16.43
C ASN A 183 11.12 -9.90 -15.05
N VAL A 184 9.84 -10.25 -14.97
CA VAL A 184 9.18 -10.80 -13.77
C VAL A 184 9.09 -12.32 -13.94
N ASP A 185 9.48 -13.06 -12.91
CA ASP A 185 9.34 -14.52 -12.90
C ASP A 185 7.85 -14.91 -12.85
N PRO A 186 7.37 -15.89 -13.64
CA PRO A 186 5.96 -16.30 -13.67
C PRO A 186 5.37 -16.76 -12.33
N ALA A 187 6.18 -17.21 -11.37
CA ALA A 187 5.74 -17.56 -10.02
C ALA A 187 5.51 -16.32 -9.11
N THR A 188 5.85 -15.12 -9.58
CA THR A 188 5.55 -13.86 -8.90
C THR A 188 4.06 -13.56 -9.04
N THR A 189 3.36 -13.41 -7.92
CA THR A 189 1.90 -13.26 -7.84
C THR A 189 1.48 -12.27 -6.75
N HIS A 190 0.19 -12.11 -6.46
CA HIS A 190 -0.32 -11.13 -5.49
C HIS A 190 -1.32 -11.73 -4.50
N GLU A 191 -1.38 -11.11 -3.31
CA GLU A 191 -2.27 -11.50 -2.22
C GLU A 191 -2.68 -10.29 -1.35
N HIS A 192 -3.39 -10.48 -0.23
CA HIS A 192 -3.93 -9.41 0.61
C HIS A 192 -2.89 -8.46 1.25
N GLY A 193 -1.69 -8.96 1.63
CA GLY A 193 -0.61 -8.17 2.21
C GLY A 193 0.32 -7.48 1.20
N GLY A 194 0.24 -7.83 -0.09
CA GLY A 194 1.13 -7.31 -1.13
C GLY A 194 1.44 -8.35 -2.21
N GLY A 195 2.57 -8.17 -2.89
CA GLY A 195 3.04 -9.13 -3.89
C GLY A 195 3.88 -10.23 -3.26
N LEU A 196 3.77 -11.45 -3.80
CA LEU A 196 4.55 -12.62 -3.46
C LEU A 196 5.63 -12.85 -4.51
N HIS A 197 6.87 -12.93 -4.07
CA HIS A 197 8.03 -13.19 -4.93
C HIS A 197 8.13 -14.67 -5.32
N ALA A 198 8.59 -14.90 -6.54
CA ALA A 198 9.27 -16.13 -6.91
C ALA A 198 10.58 -16.30 -6.12
N GLU A 199 11.21 -17.47 -6.22
CA GLU A 199 12.57 -17.64 -5.71
C GLU A 199 13.55 -16.76 -6.51
N SER A 200 14.37 -15.97 -5.81
CA SER A 200 15.27 -15.00 -6.44
C SER A 200 16.75 -15.38 -6.25
N PRO A 201 17.60 -15.22 -7.26
CA PRO A 201 19.07 -15.31 -7.10
C PRO A 201 19.65 -14.35 -6.06
N THR A 202 18.87 -13.35 -5.61
CA THR A 202 19.24 -12.43 -4.52
C THR A 202 18.96 -12.98 -3.12
N GLY A 203 18.42 -14.20 -2.99
CA GLY A 203 18.17 -14.89 -1.73
C GLY A 203 16.75 -14.77 -1.17
N LYS A 204 15.80 -14.18 -1.91
CA LYS A 204 14.37 -14.24 -1.57
C LYS A 204 13.84 -15.64 -1.86
N ALA A 205 13.18 -16.25 -0.87
CA ALA A 205 12.50 -17.54 -1.05
C ALA A 205 11.16 -17.36 -1.77
N LEU A 206 10.68 -18.42 -2.45
CA LEU A 206 9.33 -18.48 -3.01
C LEU A 206 8.29 -18.15 -1.92
N GLY A 207 7.33 -17.27 -2.24
CA GLY A 207 6.30 -16.83 -1.30
C GLY A 207 6.76 -15.75 -0.31
N THR A 208 7.99 -15.23 -0.45
CA THR A 208 8.40 -14.01 0.28
C THR A 208 7.48 -12.88 -0.15
N LEU A 209 6.71 -12.34 0.80
CA LEU A 209 5.91 -11.15 0.57
C LEU A 209 6.80 -9.91 0.52
N SER A 210 6.44 -8.91 -0.28
CA SER A 210 6.94 -7.56 -0.09
C SER A 210 5.95 -6.47 -0.50
N TRP A 211 6.15 -5.28 0.06
CA TRP A 211 5.60 -4.05 -0.51
C TRP A 211 6.60 -2.89 -0.39
N SER A 212 6.76 -2.11 -1.46
CA SER A 212 7.64 -0.94 -1.50
C SER A 212 7.00 0.30 -0.89
N GLY A 213 5.75 0.57 -1.26
CA GLY A 213 5.02 1.78 -0.90
C GLY A 213 5.65 3.07 -1.44
N LEU A 214 4.98 4.21 -1.24
CA LEU A 214 5.47 5.52 -1.70
C LEU A 214 6.82 5.90 -1.06
N ALA A 215 7.05 5.48 0.18
CA ALA A 215 8.27 5.76 0.92
C ALA A 215 9.44 4.80 0.61
N ASN A 216 9.28 3.85 -0.33
CA ASN A 216 10.29 2.83 -0.65
C ASN A 216 10.82 2.06 0.58
N THR A 217 9.92 1.67 1.48
CA THR A 217 10.25 1.06 2.79
C THR A 217 10.43 -0.47 2.74
N TYR A 218 10.49 -1.06 1.54
CA TYR A 218 10.66 -2.50 1.21
C TYR A 218 10.79 -3.43 2.44
N TRP A 219 9.67 -4.05 2.79
CA TRP A 219 9.58 -5.10 3.82
C TRP A 219 9.40 -6.49 3.20
#